data_AF-A0A8B7E4U4-F1
#
_entry.id   AF-A0A8B7E4U4-F1
#
_cell.length_a   1.000
_cell.length_b   1.000
_cell.length_c   1.000
_cell.angle_alpha   90.00
_cell.angle_beta   90.00
_cell.angle_gamma   90.00
#
_symmetry.space_group_name_H-M   'P 1'
#
loop_
_entity.id
_entity.type
_entity.pdbx_description
1 polymer ?
#
loop_
_entity_poly.entity_id
_entity_poly.type
_entity_poly.pdbx_seq_one_letter_code
_entity_poly.pdbx_strand_id
1 'polypeptide(L)'
;MEPIPQTFIGFDMQTCCDIKNMLSTENWHLNDDLCSKLELPMKKLCARYLSREKRRGLAFDPVAHFHLRNGAILWRLNWLGNPNQMGMDLSYGLMVNYKYNLNDIEANNYEYLVHSKVATSADVQVTADS
;
A
#
# COMPACT_ATOMS: atom_id res chain seq x y z
N MET A 1 -7.02 -4.10 9.93
CA MET A 1 -6.70 -3.53 8.60
C MET A 1 -6.37 -2.09 8.86
N GLU A 2 -5.28 -1.59 8.29
CA GLU A 2 -4.76 -0.25 8.59
C GLU A 2 -4.90 0.67 7.37
N PRO A 3 -5.13 1.97 7.57
CA PRO A 3 -5.06 2.95 6.49
C PRO A 3 -3.61 3.12 6.00
N ILE A 4 -3.45 3.58 4.76
CA ILE A 4 -2.16 3.87 4.15
C ILE A 4 -2.05 5.39 3.94
N PRO A 5 -0.99 6.07 4.40
CA PRO A 5 -0.89 7.52 4.23
C PRO A 5 -0.87 7.90 2.74
N GLN A 6 -1.62 8.93 2.34
CA GLN A 6 -1.71 9.41 0.95
C GLN A 6 -0.36 9.76 0.29
N THR A 7 0.73 9.86 1.06
CA THR A 7 2.07 10.12 0.54
C THR A 7 2.55 9.10 -0.50
N PHE A 8 1.93 7.91 -0.58
CA PHE A 8 2.23 6.90 -1.60
C PHE A 8 2.05 7.39 -3.05
N ILE A 9 1.20 8.38 -3.30
CA ILE A 9 1.02 8.96 -4.64
C ILE A 9 2.25 9.78 -5.07
N GLY A 10 3.02 10.33 -4.13
CA GLY A 10 4.14 11.23 -4.41
C GLY A 10 5.42 10.58 -4.95
N PHE A 11 5.49 9.25 -5.00
CA PHE A 11 6.72 8.51 -5.34
C PHE A 11 6.87 8.16 -6.83
N ASP A 12 5.87 8.45 -7.67
CA ASP A 12 5.94 8.24 -9.13
C ASP A 12 5.39 9.44 -9.90
N MET A 13 6.28 10.21 -10.55
CA MET A 13 5.97 11.52 -11.12
C MET A 13 5.19 11.47 -12.44
N GLN A 14 5.32 10.39 -13.23
CA GLN A 14 4.70 10.27 -14.57
C GLN A 14 3.25 9.77 -14.49
N THR A 15 3.01 8.76 -13.65
CA THR A 15 1.67 8.19 -13.37
C THR A 15 0.76 9.17 -12.61
N CYS A 16 1.36 10.19 -11.99
CA CYS A 16 0.71 11.11 -11.06
C CYS A 16 -0.36 12.02 -11.66
N CYS A 17 -0.18 12.57 -12.87
CA CYS A 17 -1.04 13.66 -13.34
C CYS A 17 -2.48 13.19 -13.62
N ASP A 18 -2.64 12.09 -14.35
CA ASP A 18 -3.97 11.57 -14.70
C ASP A 18 -4.71 11.05 -13.47
N ILE A 19 -4.00 10.36 -12.58
CA ILE A 19 -4.56 9.88 -11.30
C ILE A 19 -5.00 11.08 -10.44
N LYS A 20 -4.17 12.12 -10.30
CA LYS A 20 -4.52 13.33 -9.53
C LYS A 20 -5.75 14.03 -10.11
N ASN A 21 -5.87 14.11 -11.43
CA ASN A 21 -7.04 14.69 -12.09
C ASN A 21 -8.31 13.89 -11.77
N MET A 22 -8.27 12.56 -11.88
CA MET A 22 -9.41 11.71 -11.54
C MET A 22 -9.77 11.79 -10.04
N LEU A 23 -8.78 11.77 -9.15
CA LEU A 23 -8.99 11.90 -7.70
C LEU A 23 -9.50 13.28 -7.27
N SER A 24 -9.30 14.31 -8.10
CA SER A 24 -9.83 15.66 -7.87
C SER A 24 -11.32 15.79 -8.20
N THR A 25 -11.90 14.80 -8.88
CA THR A 25 -13.34 14.76 -9.17
C THR A 25 -14.10 14.50 -7.88
N GLU A 26 -15.08 15.36 -7.57
CA GLU A 26 -15.91 15.19 -6.38
C GLU A 26 -16.63 13.84 -6.42
N ASN A 27 -16.63 13.13 -5.28
CA ASN A 27 -17.27 11.82 -5.14
C ASN A 27 -16.89 10.79 -6.22
N TRP A 28 -15.65 10.85 -6.75
CA TRP A 28 -15.16 9.90 -7.75
C TRP A 28 -15.34 8.43 -7.32
N HIS A 29 -15.30 8.16 -6.02
CA HIS A 29 -15.47 6.83 -5.42
C HIS A 29 -16.90 6.26 -5.54
N LEU A 30 -17.87 7.09 -5.92
CA LEU A 30 -19.25 6.69 -6.25
C LEU A 30 -19.47 6.51 -7.75
N ASN A 31 -18.46 6.79 -8.57
CA ASN A 31 -18.52 6.63 -10.03
C ASN A 31 -17.78 5.35 -10.43
N ASP A 32 -18.54 4.34 -10.86
CA ASP A 32 -18.00 3.01 -11.21
C ASP A 32 -16.91 3.05 -12.29
N ASP A 33 -17.00 3.96 -13.27
CA ASP A 33 -16.00 4.11 -14.32
C ASP A 33 -14.69 4.68 -13.77
N LEU A 34 -14.76 5.73 -12.94
CA LEU A 34 -13.58 6.29 -12.28
C LEU A 34 -12.96 5.30 -11.29
N CYS A 35 -13.78 4.61 -10.48
CA CYS A 35 -13.34 3.56 -9.57
C CYS A 35 -12.57 2.45 -10.30
N SER A 36 -13.12 1.95 -11.40
CA SER A 36 -12.49 0.89 -12.19
C SER A 36 -11.18 1.34 -12.83
N LYS A 37 -11.11 2.59 -13.30
CA LYS A 37 -9.88 3.19 -13.85
C LYS A 37 -8.81 3.43 -12.79
N LEU A 38 -9.21 3.77 -11.56
CA LEU A 38 -8.30 4.11 -10.47
C LEU A 38 -7.80 2.90 -9.67
N GLU A 39 -8.58 1.82 -9.57
CA GLU A 39 -8.25 0.71 -8.67
C GLU A 39 -6.82 0.18 -8.89
N LEU A 40 -6.53 -0.28 -10.11
CA LEU A 40 -5.25 -0.92 -10.38
C LEU A 40 -4.08 0.06 -10.24
N PRO A 41 -4.10 1.26 -10.85
CA PRO A 41 -3.02 2.23 -10.66
C PRO A 41 -2.77 2.59 -9.19
N MET A 42 -3.83 2.78 -8.40
CA MET A 42 -3.72 3.11 -6.98
C MET A 42 -3.15 1.95 -6.17
N LYS A 43 -3.57 0.71 -6.44
CA LYS A 43 -2.99 -0.49 -5.82
C LYS A 43 -1.53 -0.69 -6.20
N LYS A 44 -1.13 -0.44 -7.45
CA LYS A 44 0.28 -0.50 -7.90
C LYS A 44 1.15 0.50 -7.15
N LEU A 45 0.74 1.77 -7.09
CA LEU A 45 1.47 2.81 -6.35
C LEU A 45 1.59 2.44 -4.87
N CYS A 46 0.50 1.99 -4.25
CA CYS A 46 0.50 1.55 -2.87
C CYS A 46 1.41 0.32 -2.64
N ALA A 47 1.34 -0.69 -3.49
CA ALA A 47 2.17 -1.90 -3.37
C ALA A 47 3.66 -1.55 -3.46
N ARG A 48 4.06 -0.70 -4.41
CA ARG A 48 5.43 -0.20 -4.55
C ARG A 48 5.86 0.62 -3.33
N TYR A 49 5.02 1.53 -2.87
CA TYR A 49 5.29 2.35 -1.69
C TYR A 49 5.56 1.50 -0.44
N LEU A 50 4.70 0.53 -0.15
CA LEU A 50 4.83 -0.27 1.08
C LEU A 50 5.96 -1.32 1.01
N SER A 51 6.27 -1.85 -0.18
CA SER A 51 7.27 -2.92 -0.33
C SER A 51 8.67 -2.41 -0.70
N ARG A 52 8.77 -1.35 -1.51
CA ARG A 52 10.03 -0.91 -2.13
C ARG A 52 10.55 0.42 -1.62
N GLU A 53 9.69 1.39 -1.30
CA GLU A 53 10.15 2.69 -0.84
C GLU A 53 10.75 2.59 0.57
N LYS A 54 11.97 3.11 0.72
CA LYS A 54 12.75 2.99 1.96
C LYS A 54 13.13 4.33 2.56
N ARG A 55 13.23 4.34 3.90
CA ARG A 55 13.89 5.40 4.67
C ARG A 55 14.93 4.75 5.57
N ARG A 56 16.21 5.12 5.37
CA ARG A 56 17.36 4.52 6.09
C ARG A 56 17.40 2.99 5.95
N GLY A 57 17.10 2.47 4.76
CA GLY A 57 17.15 1.03 4.44
C GLY A 57 15.90 0.22 4.86
N LEU A 58 14.95 0.78 5.59
CA LEU A 58 13.73 0.09 6.04
C LEU A 58 12.48 0.73 5.43
N ALA A 59 11.30 0.10 5.55
CA ALA A 59 10.06 0.60 4.95
C ALA A 59 9.82 2.08 5.29
N PHE A 60 9.45 2.87 4.29
CA PHE A 60 9.23 4.31 4.47
C PHE A 60 8.04 4.60 5.38
N ASP A 61 6.94 3.87 5.18
CA ASP A 61 5.73 3.99 5.99
C ASP A 61 5.95 3.48 7.42
N PRO A 62 5.65 4.28 8.46
CA PRO A 62 5.87 3.89 9.85
C PRO A 62 5.00 2.70 10.30
N VAL A 63 3.78 2.56 9.77
CA VAL A 63 2.87 1.45 10.14
C VAL A 63 3.36 0.14 9.51
N ALA A 64 3.75 0.17 8.23
CA ALA A 64 4.42 -0.93 7.56
C ALA A 64 5.70 -1.29 8.29
N HIS A 65 6.53 -0.31 8.64
CA HIS A 65 7.75 -0.55 9.39
C HIS A 65 7.49 -1.29 10.70
N PHE A 66 6.47 -0.89 11.48
CA PHE A 66 6.09 -1.56 12.71
C PHE A 66 5.71 -3.03 12.48
N HIS A 67 4.83 -3.31 11.51
CA HIS A 67 4.36 -4.68 11.26
C HIS A 67 5.46 -5.58 10.69
N LEU A 68 6.23 -5.09 9.72
CA LEU A 68 7.32 -5.82 9.09
C LEU A 68 8.47 -6.10 10.08
N ARG A 69 8.79 -5.13 10.95
CA ARG A 69 9.73 -5.34 12.05
C ARG A 69 9.25 -6.41 13.02
N ASN A 70 7.94 -6.64 13.15
CA ASN A 70 7.40 -7.70 13.99
C ASN A 70 7.21 -9.03 13.22
N GLY A 71 7.73 -9.15 11.99
CA GLY A 71 7.71 -10.40 11.22
C GLY A 71 6.42 -10.64 10.43
N ALA A 72 5.57 -9.63 10.27
CA ALA A 72 4.39 -9.74 9.41
C ALA A 72 4.78 -9.78 7.93
N ILE A 73 3.88 -10.33 7.12
CA ILE A 73 3.90 -10.15 5.66
C ILE A 73 2.91 -9.07 5.25
N LEU A 74 3.26 -8.31 4.22
CA LEU A 74 2.33 -7.43 3.51
C LEU A 74 1.37 -8.31 2.69
N TRP A 75 0.16 -8.54 3.21
CA TRP A 75 -0.69 -9.63 2.74
C TRP A 75 -1.68 -9.22 1.66
N ARG A 76 -2.43 -8.13 1.84
CA ARG A 76 -3.49 -7.73 0.91
C ARG A 76 -3.72 -6.23 0.91
N LEU A 77 -3.90 -5.68 -0.29
CA LEU A 77 -4.40 -4.33 -0.51
C LEU A 77 -5.91 -4.38 -0.75
N ASN A 78 -6.67 -3.57 -0.03
CA ASN A 78 -8.12 -3.49 -0.11
C ASN A 78 -8.50 -2.13 -0.69
N TRP A 79 -8.91 -2.14 -1.96
CA TRP A 79 -9.46 -0.97 -2.64
C TRP A 79 -10.81 -0.60 -2.01
N LEU A 80 -11.00 0.69 -1.69
CA LEU A 80 -12.19 1.19 -1.00
C LEU A 80 -12.57 0.36 0.23
N GLY A 81 -11.57 -0.14 0.97
CA GLY A 81 -11.78 -0.89 2.22
C GLY A 81 -12.31 -0.01 3.36
N ASN A 82 -12.18 1.32 3.24
CA ASN A 82 -12.81 2.28 4.14
C ASN A 82 -13.33 3.51 3.35
N PRO A 83 -14.51 3.42 2.71
CA PRO A 83 -15.01 4.45 1.81
C PRO A 83 -15.76 5.59 2.53
N ASN A 84 -15.66 5.69 3.85
CA ASN A 84 -16.22 6.83 4.58
C ASN A 84 -15.34 8.08 4.39
N GLN A 85 -15.87 9.27 4.69
CA GLN A 85 -15.15 10.53 4.49
C GLN A 85 -13.74 10.52 5.11
N MET A 86 -13.62 10.05 6.35
CA MET A 86 -12.33 9.95 7.05
C MET A 86 -11.34 9.02 6.34
N GLY A 87 -11.78 7.87 5.84
CA GLY A 87 -10.96 6.93 5.10
C GLY A 87 -10.55 7.46 3.73
N MET A 88 -11.43 8.20 3.06
CA MET A 88 -11.11 8.91 1.83
C MET A 88 -10.03 9.98 2.07
N ASP A 89 -10.18 10.77 3.13
CA ASP A 89 -9.24 11.84 3.50
C ASP A 89 -7.88 11.31 3.96
N LEU A 90 -7.82 10.11 4.54
CA LEU A 90 -6.57 9.50 5.03
C LEU A 90 -5.81 8.70 3.97
N SER A 91 -6.52 8.03 3.06
CA SER A 91 -5.92 7.02 2.18
C SER A 91 -6.66 6.80 0.86
N TYR A 92 -7.59 7.68 0.45
CA TYR A 92 -8.48 7.43 -0.69
C TYR A 92 -9.27 6.13 -0.53
N GLY A 93 -9.55 5.73 0.71
CA GLY A 93 -10.25 4.50 1.05
C GLY A 93 -9.40 3.23 0.92
N LEU A 94 -8.13 3.32 0.52
CA LEU A 94 -7.22 2.18 0.50
C LEU A 94 -6.87 1.74 1.91
N MET A 95 -6.90 0.42 2.11
CA MET A 95 -6.55 -0.21 3.37
C MET A 95 -5.62 -1.39 3.13
N VAL A 96 -4.74 -1.67 4.08
CA VAL A 96 -3.81 -2.81 4.00
C VAL A 96 -4.07 -3.82 5.11
N ASN A 97 -3.89 -5.09 4.79
CA ASN A 97 -3.77 -6.16 5.77
C ASN A 97 -2.32 -6.64 5.87
N TYR A 98 -1.80 -6.65 7.09
CA TYR A 98 -0.61 -7.40 7.47
C TYR A 98 -1.03 -8.73 8.07
N LYS A 99 -0.35 -9.81 7.70
CA LYS A 99 -0.63 -11.16 8.22
C LYS A 99 0.58 -11.67 8.99
N TYR A 100 0.32 -12.20 10.18
CA TYR A 100 1.33 -12.90 10.97
C TYR A 100 1.14 -14.39 10.77
N ASN A 101 2.18 -15.05 10.27
CA ASN A 101 2.29 -16.50 10.33
C ASN A 101 3.32 -16.84 11.39
N LEU A 102 2.91 -17.52 12.47
CA LEU A 102 3.76 -17.80 13.62
C LEU A 102 5.06 -18.52 13.23
N ASN A 103 5.00 -19.38 12.21
CA ASN A 103 6.16 -20.14 11.73
C ASN A 103 7.19 -19.29 10.98
N ASP A 104 6.80 -18.11 10.49
CA ASP A 104 7.64 -17.27 9.63
C ASP A 104 8.08 -15.97 10.31
N ILE A 105 7.61 -15.67 11.54
CA ILE A 105 7.87 -14.38 12.21
C ILE A 105 9.36 -14.08 12.31
N GLU A 106 10.16 -15.04 12.79
CA GLU A 106 11.60 -14.86 12.98
C GLU A 106 12.32 -14.68 11.65
N ALA A 107 11.99 -15.51 10.65
CA ALA A 107 12.57 -15.43 9.32
C ALA A 107 12.25 -14.09 8.63
N ASN A 108 10.98 -13.66 8.67
CA ASN A 108 10.55 -12.39 8.09
C ASN A 108 11.20 -11.19 8.79
N ASN A 109 11.28 -11.22 10.12
CA ASN A 109 11.97 -10.19 10.90
C ASN A 109 13.43 -10.09 10.49
N TYR A 110 14.13 -11.22 10.40
CA TYR A 110 15.54 -11.28 10.02
C TYR A 110 15.76 -10.71 8.61
N GLU A 111 15.00 -11.22 7.62
CA GLU A 111 15.08 -10.74 6.24
C GLU A 111 14.80 -9.23 6.13
N TYR A 112 13.85 -8.72 6.91
CA TYR A 112 13.52 -7.31 6.90
C TYR A 112 14.59 -6.43 7.55
N LEU A 113 15.12 -6.81 8.71
CA LEU A 113 16.08 -6.00 9.47
C LEU A 113 17.50 -6.10 8.91
N VAL A 114 17.90 -7.26 8.40
CA VAL A 114 19.26 -7.53 7.93
C VAL A 114 19.39 -7.31 6.43
N HIS A 115 18.39 -7.72 5.66
CA HIS A 115 18.44 -7.67 4.19
C HIS A 115 17.49 -6.63 3.58
N SER A 116 16.80 -5.82 4.40
CA SER A 116 15.85 -4.80 3.95
C SER A 116 14.69 -5.37 3.09
N LYS A 117 14.48 -6.69 3.14
CA LYS A 117 13.55 -7.41 2.28
C LYS A 117 12.17 -7.45 2.94
N VAL A 118 11.16 -6.97 2.21
CA VAL A 118 9.77 -7.01 2.67
C VAL A 118 9.15 -8.33 2.24
N ALA A 119 8.63 -9.09 3.20
CA ALA A 119 7.82 -10.25 2.90
C ALA A 119 6.43 -9.80 2.39
N THR A 120 6.03 -10.30 1.23
CA THR A 120 4.77 -9.97 0.54
C THR A 120 4.00 -11.24 0.21
N SER A 121 2.68 -11.13 0.04
CA SER A 121 1.93 -12.16 -0.68
C SER A 121 2.23 -12.13 -2.18
N ALA A 122 1.96 -13.22 -2.88
CA ALA A 122 2.11 -13.29 -4.34
C ALA A 122 1.32 -12.18 -5.05
N ASP A 123 0.07 -11.93 -4.63
CA ASP A 123 -0.79 -10.91 -5.25
C ASP A 123 -0.21 -9.49 -5.09
N VAL A 124 0.32 -9.18 -3.91
CA VAL A 124 0.98 -7.89 -3.65
C VAL A 124 2.26 -7.78 -4.47
N GLN A 125 3.05 -8.84 -4.55
CA GLN A 125 4.27 -8.87 -5.34
C GLN A 125 3.98 -8.60 -6.83
N VAL A 126 3.03 -9.34 -7.42
CA VAL A 126 2.61 -9.16 -8.81
C VAL A 126 2.10 -7.75 -9.06
N THR A 127 1.30 -7.20 -8.13
CA THR A 127 0.79 -5.82 -8.23
C THR A 127 1.92 -4.78 -8.17
N ALA A 128 2.99 -5.01 -7.39
CA ALA A 128 4.13 -4.10 -7.35
C ALA A 128 5.00 -4.17 -8.61
N ASP A 129 5.08 -5.35 -9.24
CA ASP A 129 5.92 -5.65 -10.41
C ASP A 129 5.29 -5.24 -11.75
N SER A 130 3.95 -5.18 -11.81
CA SER A 130 3.19 -4.80 -13.01
C SER A 130 3.19 -3.30 -13.30
#